data_AF-A0A1Y2G1L2-F1
#
_entry.id   AF-A0A1Y2G1L2-F1
#
_cell.length_a   1.000
_cell.length_b   1.000
_cell.length_c   1.000
_cell.angle_alpha   90.00
_cell.angle_beta   90.00
_cell.angle_gamma   90.00
#
_symmetry.space_group_name_H-M   'P 1'
#
loop_
_entity.id
_entity.type
_entity.pdbx_description
1 polymer ?
#
loop_
_entity_poly.entity_id
_entity_poly.type
_entity_poly.pdbx_seq_one_letter_code
_entity_poly.pdbx_strand_id
1 'polypeptide(L)' 'LSLDGGGIRGLSLLLTLKSTLPPTPPCEQFDLITGVGSGGLVAILLGRLRLDIDSSIELYSPIARSAF' A
#
# COMPACT_ATOMS: atom_id res chain seq x y z
N LEU A 1 0.89 -11.13 -0.76
CA LEU A 1 0.97 -10.01 0.21
C LEU A 1 -0.41 -9.78 0.82
N SER A 2 -0.54 -9.80 2.16
CA SER A 2 -1.80 -9.50 2.86
C SER A 2 -1.62 -8.25 3.72
N LEU A 3 -2.56 -7.31 3.62
CA LEU A 3 -2.45 -5.96 4.17
C LEU A 3 -3.55 -5.69 5.19
N ASP A 4 -3.17 -5.43 6.43
CA ASP A 4 -4.11 -5.13 7.50
C ASP A 4 -4.67 -3.70 7.39
N GLY A 5 -5.87 -3.50 7.96
CA GLY A 5 -6.47 -2.19 8.11
C GLY A 5 -5.80 -1.38 9.22
N GLY A 6 -5.67 -0.07 9.03
CA GLY A 6 -5.01 0.81 10.01
C GLY A 6 -5.35 2.29 9.93
N GLY A 7 -6.20 2.71 8.97
CA GLY A 7 -6.54 4.12 8.75
C GLY A 7 -5.27 4.94 8.44
N ILE A 8 -5.04 6.02 9.18
CA ILE A 8 -3.82 6.84 9.05
C ILE A 8 -2.52 6.02 9.24
N ARG A 9 -2.55 4.93 10.03
CA ARG A 9 -1.41 4.02 10.21
C ARG A 9 -1.10 3.17 8.98
N GLY A 10 -1.92 3.20 7.93
CA GLY A 10 -1.58 2.57 6.64
C GLY A 10 -0.28 3.12 6.04
N LEU A 11 0.14 4.34 6.40
CA LEU A 11 1.44 4.90 6.00
C LEU A 11 2.62 4.13 6.63
N SER A 12 2.50 3.67 7.88
CA SER A 12 3.59 2.88 8.49
C SER A 12 3.79 1.55 7.76
N LEU A 13 2.70 0.93 7.30
CA LEU A 13 2.75 -0.28 6.48
C LEU A 13 3.52 -0.03 5.18
N LEU A 14 3.20 1.05 4.45
CA LEU A 14 3.89 1.39 3.20
C LEU A 14 5.39 1.67 3.44
N LEU A 15 5.73 2.34 4.54
CA LEU A 15 7.14 2.58 4.91
C LEU A 15 7.88 1.29 5.27
N THR A 16 7.22 0.34 5.96
CA THR A 16 7.79 -0.98 6.22
C THR A 16 7.99 -1.77 4.93
N LEU A 17 7.06 -1.71 3.98
CA LEU A 17 7.24 -2.32 2.66
C LEU A 17 8.43 -1.67 1.93
N LYS A 18 8.55 -0.34 1.97
CA LYS A 18 9.65 0.39 1.34
C LYS A 18 11.04 -0.03 1.87
N SER A 19 11.14 -0.33 3.16
CA SER A 19 12.42 -0.74 3.76
C SER A 19 12.74 -2.23 3.58
N THR A 20 11.75 -3.05 3.28
CA THR A 20 11.91 -4.52 3.20
C THR A 20 11.92 -5.06 1.78
N LEU A 21 11.29 -4.35 0.84
CA LEU A 21 11.16 -4.78 -0.55
C LEU A 21 12.12 -4.01 -1.46
N PRO A 22 12.62 -4.64 -2.54
CA PRO A 22 13.31 -3.94 -3.61
C PRO A 22 12.39 -2.90 -4.28
N PRO A 23 12.96 -1.90 -4.99
CA PRO A 23 12.22 -0.79 -5.57
C PRO A 23 11.39 -1.16 -6.82
N THR A 24 11.09 -2.44 -7.02
CA THR A 24 10.21 -2.94 -8.07
C THR A 24 8.75 -2.87 -7.63
N PRO A 25 7.78 -2.68 -8.54
CA PRO A 25 6.36 -2.71 -8.19
C PRO A 25 5.98 -4.00 -7.46
N PRO A 26 5.26 -3.96 -6.33
CA PRO A 26 4.94 -5.17 -5.57
C PRO A 26 4.12 -6.21 -6.35
N CYS A 27 3.36 -5.80 -7.37
CA CYS A 27 2.63 -6.74 -8.23
C CYS A 27 3.55 -7.62 -9.11
N GLU A 28 4.82 -7.28 -9.28
CA GLU A 28 5.81 -8.13 -9.96
C GLU A 28 6.47 -9.13 -9.00
N GLN A 29 6.32 -8.92 -7.70
CA GLN A 29 6.93 -9.74 -6.64
C GLN A 29 5.93 -10.69 -5.98
N PHE A 30 4.65 -10.35 -6.02
CA PHE A 30 3.57 -11.11 -5.40
C PHE A 30 2.46 -11.39 -6.40
N ASP A 31 2.12 -12.66 -6.58
CA ASP A 31 1.03 -13.09 -7.47
C ASP A 31 -0.35 -12.60 -6.99
N LEU A 32 -0.48 -12.38 -5.69
CA LEU A 32 -1.72 -11.94 -5.06
C LEU A 32 -1.44 -10.87 -3.99
N ILE A 33 -2.16 -9.76 -4.09
CA ILE A 33 -2.16 -8.67 -3.11
C ILE A 33 -3.60 -8.49 -2.62
N THR A 34 -3.81 -8.62 -1.31
CA THR A 34 -5.13 -8.51 -0.66
C THR A 34 -5.02 -7.60 0.55
N GLY A 35 -6.14 -7.03 0.99
CA GLY A 35 -6.21 -6.33 2.26
C GLY A 35 -7.63 -5.99 2.70
N VAL A 36 -7.77 -5.56 3.96
CA VAL A 36 -9.05 -5.20 4.58
C VAL A 36 -9.06 -3.74 5.02
N GLY A 37 -10.21 -3.06 4.86
CA GLY A 37 -10.35 -1.64 5.19
C GLY A 37 -9.34 -0.78 4.44
N SER A 38 -8.54 0.01 5.17
CA SER A 38 -7.51 0.84 4.55
C SER A 38 -6.37 0.02 3.90
N GLY A 39 -6.10 -1.19 4.39
CA GLY A 39 -5.19 -2.14 3.74
C GLY A 39 -5.72 -2.61 2.39
N GLY A 40 -7.04 -2.67 2.22
CA GLY A 40 -7.69 -2.95 0.92
C GLY A 40 -7.46 -1.83 -0.09
N LEU A 41 -7.50 -0.57 0.34
CA LEU A 41 -7.11 0.57 -0.52
C LEU A 41 -5.65 0.44 -0.96
N VAL A 42 -4.73 0.14 -0.04
CA VAL A 42 -3.32 -0.09 -0.39
C VAL A 42 -3.17 -1.29 -1.34
N ALA A 43 -3.95 -2.35 -1.16
CA ALA A 43 -3.95 -3.51 -2.06
C ALA A 43 -4.38 -3.13 -3.48
N ILE A 44 -5.33 -2.21 -3.64
CA ILE A 44 -5.74 -1.66 -4.94
C ILE A 44 -4.59 -0.86 -5.57
N LEU A 45 -3.92 0.01 -4.81
CA LEU A 45 -2.80 0.83 -5.31
C LEU A 45 -1.65 -0.06 -5.82
N LEU A 46 -1.19 -1.00 -5.00
CA LEU A 46 -0.03 -1.84 -5.30
C LEU A 46 -0.35 -2.97 -6.28
N GLY A 47 -1.56 -3.54 -6.21
CA GLY A 47 -1.95 -4.70 -7.02
C GLY A 47 -2.70 -4.33 -8.29
N ARG A 48 -3.83 -3.62 -8.16
CA ARG A 48 -4.72 -3.35 -9.30
C ARG A 48 -4.21 -2.23 -10.19
N LEU A 49 -3.71 -1.16 -9.58
CA LEU A 49 -3.12 0.00 -10.28
C LEU A 49 -1.63 -0.17 -10.56
N ARG A 50 -1.00 -1.21 -9.98
CA ARG A 50 0.40 -1.59 -10.21
C ARG A 50 1.39 -0.45 -9.92
N LEU A 51 1.07 0.36 -8.92
CA LEU A 51 1.95 1.44 -8.50
C LEU A 51 3.13 0.89 -7.71
N ASP A 52 4.28 1.55 -7.83
CA ASP A 52 5.38 1.37 -6.90
C ASP A 52 5.01 1.94 -5.50
N ILE A 53 5.87 1.64 -4.53
CA ILE A 53 5.62 1.97 -3.12
C ILE A 53 5.65 3.50 -2.91
N ASP A 54 6.51 4.23 -3.61
CA ASP A 54 6.65 5.68 -3.46
C ASP A 54 5.42 6.42 -3.99
N SER A 55 5.01 6.09 -5.21
CA SER A 55 3.76 6.58 -5.81
C SER A 55 2.55 6.27 -4.94
N SER A 56 2.53 5.10 -4.29
CA SER A 56 1.45 4.72 -3.38
C SER A 56 1.44 5.53 -2.10
N ILE A 57 2.59 5.91 -1.55
CA ILE A 57 2.69 6.79 -0.37
C ILE A 57 2.14 8.18 -0.71
N GLU A 58 2.52 8.74 -1.86
CA GLU A 58 2.07 10.05 -2.31
C GLU A 58 0.55 10.11 -2.47
N LEU A 59 -0.06 9.08 -3.05
CA LEU A 59 -1.51 9.01 -3.23
C LEU A 59 -2.27 8.65 -1.95
N TYR A 60 -1.73 7.77 -1.11
CA TYR A 60 -2.40 7.34 0.11
C TYR A 60 -2.41 8.43 1.19
N SER A 61 -1.35 9.24 1.30
CA SER A 61 -1.21 10.29 2.32
C SER A 61 -2.39 11.29 2.38
N PRO A 62 -2.82 11.93 1.28
CA PRO A 62 -3.97 12.85 1.31
C PRO A 62 -5.29 12.13 1.59
N ILE A 63 -5.48 10.92 1.05
CA ILE A 63 -6.68 10.11 1.32
C ILE A 63 -6.77 9.80 2.80
N ALA A 64 -5.68 9.31 3.39
CA ALA A 64 -5.63 8.91 4.78
C ALA A 64 -5.86 10.09 5.73
N ARG A 65 -5.34 11.28 5.40
CA ARG A 65 -5.56 12.52 6.15
C ARG A 65 -7.00 13.03 6.07
N SER A 66 -7.67 12.82 4.94
CA SER A 66 -9.05 13.29 4.75
C SER A 66 -10.10 12.31 5.27
N ALA A 67 -9.80 11.00 5.27
CA ALA A 67 -10.76 9.96 5.60
C ALA A 67 -10.67 9.46 7.06
N PHE A 68 -9.55 9.73 7.75
CA PHE A 68 -9.26 9.25 9.11
C PHE A 68 -8.61 10.35 9.96
#